data_AF-A0A1Z9NCE5-F1
#
_entry.id   AF-A0A1Z9NCE5-F1
#
_cell.length_a   1.000
_cell.length_b   1.000
_cell.length_c   1.000
_cell.angle_alpha   90.00
_cell.angle_beta   90.00
_cell.angle_gamma   90.00
#
_symmetry.space_group_name_H-M   'P 1'
#
loop_
_entity.id
_entity.type
_entity.pdbx_description
1 polymer ?
#
loop_
_entity_poly.entity_id
_entity_poly.type
_entity_poly.pdbx_seq_one_letter_code
_entity_poly.pdbx_strand_id
1 'polypeptide(L)' 'MRILIIILMGLSLGMMVFNLTQVDWEDPLVGQSSVAVIGIMASLCAFLLLLLLSLSKKISKKINR' A
#
# COMPACT_ATOMS: atom_id res chain seq x y z
N MET A 1 -1.47 -11.48 -14.66
CA MET A 1 -0.65 -10.37 -14.11
C MET A 1 -1.48 -9.12 -13.77
N ARG A 2 -2.23 -8.52 -14.72
CA ARG A 2 -2.99 -7.28 -14.45
C ARG A 2 -4.07 -7.44 -13.37
N ILE A 3 -4.86 -8.50 -13.42
CA ILE A 3 -5.88 -8.80 -12.40
C ILE A 3 -5.28 -8.97 -11.00
N LEU A 4 -4.17 -9.70 -10.87
CA LEU A 4 -3.46 -9.83 -9.59
C LEU A 4 -3.06 -8.46 -9.04
N ILE A 5 -2.44 -7.60 -9.85
CA ILE A 5 -2.05 -6.25 -9.41
C ILE A 5 -3.26 -5.44 -8.98
N ILE A 6 -4.38 -5.50 -9.72
CA ILE A 6 -5.62 -4.79 -9.37
C ILE A 6 -6.17 -5.28 -8.02
N ILE A 7 -6.18 -6.60 -7.79
CA ILE A 7 -6.62 -7.19 -6.51
C ILE A 7 -5.71 -6.75 -5.36
N LEU A 8 -4.38 -6.84 -5.53
CA LEU A 8 -3.42 -6.41 -4.51
C LEU A 8 -3.52 -4.91 -4.20
N MET A 9 -3.80 -4.09 -5.22
CA MET A 9 -3.97 -2.65 -5.08
C MET A 9 -5.25 -2.31 -4.30
N GLY A 10 -6.34 -3.05 -4.54
CA GLY A 10 -7.55 -2.97 -3.73
C GLY A 10 -7.34 -3.41 -2.27
N LEU A 11 -6.59 -4.49 -2.06
CA LEU A 11 -6.26 -4.98 -0.72
C LEU A 11 -5.42 -3.96 0.07
N SER A 12 -4.42 -3.35 -0.57
CA SER A 12 -3.58 -2.29 0.00
C SER A 12 -4.41 -1.07 0.42
N LEU A 13 -5.38 -0.64 -0.40
CA LEU A 13 -6.30 0.45 -0.06
C LEU A 13 -7.18 0.09 1.15
N GLY A 14 -7.76 -1.12 1.19
CA GLY A 14 -8.56 -1.56 2.33
C GLY A 14 -7.75 -1.60 3.63
N MET A 15 -6.50 -2.06 3.56
CA MET A 15 -5.60 -2.12 4.71
C MET A 15 -5.13 -0.73 5.16
N MET A 16 -4.97 0.22 4.23
CA MET A 16 -4.69 1.63 4.54
C MET A 16 -5.87 2.28 5.30
N VAL A 17 -7.10 2.05 4.86
CA VAL A 17 -8.32 2.55 5.53
C VAL A 17 -8.47 1.94 6.93
N PHE A 18 -8.24 0.63 7.07
CA PHE A 18 -8.28 -0.04 8.38
C PHE A 18 -7.23 0.50 9.36
N ASN A 19 -6.02 0.78 8.88
CA ASN A 19 -4.98 1.40 9.70
C ASN A 19 -5.31 2.84 10.08
N LEU A 20 -5.92 3.63 9.17
CA LEU A 20 -6.39 4.99 9.48
C LEU A 20 -7.47 5.03 10.57
N THR A 21 -8.40 4.06 10.58
CA THR A 21 -9.42 3.95 11.63
C THR A 21 -8.88 3.52 13.00
N GLN A 22 -7.68 2.92 13.04
CA GLN A 22 -6.99 2.52 14.27
C GLN A 22 -5.98 3.56 14.78
N VAL A 23 -5.70 4.63 14.02
CA VAL A 23 -4.86 5.73 14.51
C VAL A 23 -5.65 6.55 15.50
N ASP A 24 -5.21 6.54 16.75
CA ASP A 24 -5.64 7.50 17.74
C ASP A 24 -4.82 8.79 17.55
N TRP A 25 -5.49 9.87 17.16
CA TRP A 25 -4.85 11.15 16.78
C TRP A 25 -4.48 12.01 18.00
N GLU A 26 -4.97 11.66 19.19
CA GLU A 26 -4.60 12.35 20.44
C GLU A 26 -3.22 11.92 20.94
N ASP A 27 -2.84 10.65 20.77
CA ASP A 27 -1.52 10.14 21.18
C ASP A 27 -0.95 9.15 20.13
N PRO A 28 -0.44 9.64 18.99
CA PRO A 28 -0.02 8.79 17.86
C PRO A 28 1.22 7.91 18.15
N LEU A 29 1.92 8.16 19.26
CA LEU A 29 3.21 7.54 19.59
C LEU A 29 3.16 6.66 20.85
N VAL A 30 2.00 6.58 21.53
CA VAL A 30 1.85 5.82 22.78
C VAL A 30 0.94 4.60 22.55
N GLY A 31 1.41 3.41 22.94
CA GLY A 31 0.62 2.18 22.88
C GLY A 31 0.29 1.71 21.45
N GLN A 32 -0.99 1.45 21.17
CA GLN A 32 -1.44 0.85 19.90
C GLN A 32 -1.30 1.79 18.68
N SER A 33 -1.13 3.10 18.90
CA SER A 33 -0.97 4.06 17.80
C SER A 33 0.35 3.93 17.05
N SER A 34 1.44 3.49 17.70
CA SER A 34 2.71 3.20 16.98
C SER A 34 2.50 2.13 15.90
N VAL A 35 1.66 1.12 16.17
CA VAL A 35 1.31 0.08 15.20
C VAL A 35 0.50 0.68 14.05
N ALA A 36 -0.42 1.61 14.34
CA ALA A 36 -1.23 2.27 13.33
C ALA A 36 -0.39 3.17 12.40
N VAL A 37 0.62 3.88 12.93
CA VAL A 37 1.58 4.67 12.13
C VAL A 37 2.42 3.76 11.22
N ILE A 38 2.96 2.66 11.75
CA ILE A 38 3.72 1.67 10.97
C ILE A 38 2.82 1.03 9.90
N GLY A 39 1.55 0.78 10.21
CA GLY A 39 0.58 0.23 9.28
C GLY A 39 0.25 1.18 8.12
N ILE A 40 0.13 2.49 8.39
CA ILE A 40 0.02 3.50 7.32
C ILE A 40 1.27 3.47 6.45
N MET A 41 2.47 3.52 7.04
CA MET A 41 3.74 3.51 6.31
C MET A 41 3.91 2.24 5.45
N ALA A 42 3.54 1.08 6.01
CA ALA A 42 3.57 -0.20 5.32
C ALA A 42 2.57 -0.25 4.16
N SER A 43 1.34 0.23 4.37
CA SER A 43 0.32 0.28 3.31
C SER A 43 0.72 1.21 2.17
N LEU A 44 1.33 2.37 2.49
CA LEU A 44 1.86 3.32 1.51
C LEU A 44 3.01 2.71 0.71
N CYS A 45 3.93 2.02 1.39
CA CYS A 45 5.06 1.32 0.76
C CYS A 45 4.57 0.21 -0.18
N ALA A 46 3.59 -0.60 0.24
CA ALA A 46 2.99 -1.64 -0.59
C ALA A 46 2.34 -1.07 -1.85
N PHE A 47 1.61 0.04 -1.73
CA PHE A 47 1.01 0.73 -2.87
C PHE A 47 2.07 1.22 -3.87
N LEU A 48 3.16 1.83 -3.37
CA LEU A 48 4.30 2.29 -4.16
C LEU A 48 4.98 1.13 -4.92
N LEU A 49 5.23 0.00 -4.27
CA LEU A 49 5.81 -1.18 -4.90
C LEU A 49 4.92 -1.74 -6.01
N LEU A 50 3.61 -1.77 -5.81
CA LEU A 50 2.64 -2.18 -6.84
C LEU A 50 2.63 -1.21 -8.03
N LEU A 51 2.73 0.10 -7.77
CA LEU A 51 2.87 1.12 -8.82
C LEU A 51 4.13 0.87 -9.67
N LEU A 52 5.28 0.69 -9.01
CA LEU A 52 6.56 0.42 -9.65
C LEU A 52 6.52 -0.87 -10.46
N LEU A 53 5.91 -1.93 -9.93
CA LEU A 53 5.73 -3.20 -10.64
C LEU A 53 4.87 -3.02 -11.91
N SER A 54 3.79 -2.24 -11.81
CA SER A 54 2.94 -1.89 -12.95
C SER A 54 3.70 -1.11 -14.03
N LEU A 55 4.51 -0.13 -13.62
CA LEU A 55 5.37 0.65 -14.52
C LEU A 55 6.41 -0.25 -15.20
N SER A 56 7.13 -1.06 -14.43
CA SER A 56 8.14 -2.00 -14.93
C SER A 56 7.55 -2.97 -15.96
N LYS A 57 6.35 -3.51 -15.70
CA LYS A 57 5.62 -4.33 -16.69
C LYS A 57 5.21 -3.57 -17.94
N LYS A 58 4.81 -2.30 -17.81
CA LYS A 58 4.44 -1.45 -18.95
C LYS A 58 5.65 -1.20 -19.86
N ILE A 59 6.82 -0.97 -19.24
CA ILE A 59 8.12 -0.82 -19.93
C ILE A 59 8.54 -2.12 -20.59
N SER A 60 8.53 -3.25 -19.86
CA SER A 60 8.86 -4.57 -20.39
C SER A 60 7.99 -4.95 -21.60
N LYS A 61 6.69 -4.62 -21.58
CA LYS A 61 5.79 -4.84 -22.73
C LYS A 61 6.13 -3.94 -23.93
N LYS A 62 6.69 -2.75 -23.71
CA LYS A 62 7.09 -1.81 -24.76
C LYS A 62 8.47 -2.16 -25.35
N ILE A 63 9.35 -2.77 -24.55
CA ILE A 63 10.71 -3.14 -24.96
C ILE A 63 10.76 -4.48 -25.70
N ASN A 64 9.81 -5.39 -25.42
CA ASN A 64 9.72 -6.70 -26.06
C ASN A 64 8.75 -6.69 -27.27
N ARG A 65 8.68 -5.55 -27.99
CA ARG A 65 7.88 -5.36 -29.20
C ARG A 65 8.71 -4.70 -30.28
#